data_AF-A0A2P2LVR0-F1
#
_entry.id   AF-A0A2P2LVR0-F1
#
_cell.length_a   1.000
_cell.length_b   1.000
_cell.length_c   1.000
_cell.angle_alpha   90.00
_cell.angle_beta   90.00
_cell.angle_gamma   90.00
#
_symmetry.space_group_name_H-M   'P 1'
#
loop_
_entity.id
_entity.type
_entity.pdbx_description
1 polymer ?
#
loop_
_entity_poly.entity_id
_entity_poly.type
_entity_poly.pdbx_seq_one_letter_code
_entity_poly.pdbx_strand_id
1 'polypeptide(L)'
;MMRLFSPRKTTLMFVIRDKTRTPLENLEPVLREDIQKIWDFVPKPEAHKETPISEFFNVEVVALSSYEEKEEQFKEQVANLRGRFFHSIAPGGLAGDRRGVVPASGFSFSAQQIWRVIKENKDLDLPAHKVMVATVRCEEIANEKHANFSTNEEWCQMEESVQFSPVTGFGKRLSSILNSYLSEYDSEATYFDEGVRSTKRKHLKEKLLQHVQPAYQSMLGHIRSATLEKFKETFEKALNAGEGFSLAARTCTQSCMALFDEQCKDAVIEQANWDASKVQDKLQRDIDSHIASVRAAKLSDLTSTFEVIFVDFILYKRLFCLVTFFDWGYIVFANMKYCTSMNMLNGWKKWG
;
A
#
# COMPACT_ATOMS: atom_id res chain seq x y z
N MET A 1 20.99 -25.01 9.80
CA MET A 1 20.87 -26.41 10.24
C MET A 1 20.88 -26.40 11.77
N MET A 2 19.73 -26.65 12.41
CA MET A 2 19.65 -26.66 13.87
C MET A 2 20.55 -27.76 14.43
N ARG A 3 21.69 -27.39 15.05
CA ARG A 3 22.48 -28.29 15.90
C ARG A 3 21.74 -28.46 17.23
N LEU A 4 20.55 -29.06 17.19
CA LEU A 4 19.68 -29.15 18.35
C LEU A 4 20.30 -30.04 19.45
N PHE A 5 21.11 -31.03 19.08
CA PHE A 5 21.56 -32.02 20.04
C PHE A 5 23.05 -32.36 19.88
N SER A 6 23.81 -32.02 20.92
CA SER A 6 25.11 -32.62 21.20
C SER A 6 24.89 -34.10 21.54
N PRO A 7 25.83 -35.02 21.25
CA PRO A 7 25.74 -36.44 21.63
C PRO A 7 25.87 -36.67 23.15
N ARG A 8 25.47 -35.70 23.98
CA ARG A 8 25.59 -35.67 25.44
C ARG A 8 24.20 -35.61 26.05
N LYS A 9 23.92 -36.53 26.98
CA LYS A 9 22.72 -36.44 27.82
C LYS A 9 22.91 -35.40 28.92
N THR A 10 21.97 -34.46 29.03
CA THR A 10 21.94 -33.45 30.09
C THR A 10 20.98 -33.89 31.19
N THR A 11 21.40 -33.81 32.45
CA THR A 11 20.51 -34.17 33.57
C THR A 11 19.61 -32.99 33.93
N LEU A 12 18.29 -33.17 33.78
CA LEU A 12 17.25 -32.29 34.28
C LEU A 12 16.85 -32.76 35.68
N MET A 13 17.28 -32.03 36.71
CA MET A 13 16.98 -32.33 38.11
C MET A 13 15.84 -31.44 38.62
N PHE A 14 14.67 -32.04 38.83
CA PHE A 14 13.50 -31.37 39.39
C PHE A 14 13.49 -31.53 40.91
N VAL A 15 13.66 -30.41 41.61
CA VAL A 15 13.62 -30.35 43.08
C VAL A 15 12.27 -29.80 43.52
N ILE A 16 11.36 -30.68 43.94
CA ILE A 16 10.06 -30.33 44.49
C ILE A 16 10.26 -29.79 45.90
N ARG A 17 9.87 -28.53 46.12
CA ARG A 17 9.94 -27.87 47.43
C ARG A 17 8.65 -28.06 48.20
N ASP A 18 8.75 -27.96 49.53
CA ASP A 18 7.64 -27.94 50.46
C ASP A 18 6.68 -29.13 50.28
N LYS A 19 7.28 -30.33 50.18
CA LYS A 19 6.53 -31.58 49.95
C LYS A 19 5.43 -31.75 51.00
N THR A 20 4.19 -31.86 50.50
CA THR A 20 3.00 -32.12 51.31
C THR A 20 2.85 -33.62 51.60
N ARG A 21 1.64 -34.07 51.97
CA ARG A 21 1.37 -35.49 52.31
C ARG A 21 1.40 -36.43 51.09
N THR A 22 1.43 -35.90 49.87
CA THR A 22 1.44 -36.72 48.65
C THR A 22 2.78 -37.45 48.50
N PRO A 23 2.79 -38.78 48.36
CA PRO A 23 4.01 -39.56 48.13
C PRO A 23 4.70 -39.17 46.82
N LEU A 24 6.04 -39.30 46.77
CA LEU A 24 6.81 -38.91 45.58
C LEU A 24 6.53 -39.88 44.42
N GLU A 25 6.25 -41.13 44.75
CA GLU A 25 5.90 -42.23 43.85
C GLU A 25 4.70 -41.90 42.96
N ASN A 26 3.81 -41.00 43.42
CA ASN A 26 2.65 -40.54 42.66
C ASN A 26 2.94 -39.27 41.85
N LEU A 27 3.82 -38.40 42.34
CA LEU A 27 4.15 -37.12 41.71
C LEU A 27 5.16 -37.27 40.57
N GLU A 28 6.13 -38.17 40.75
CA GLU A 28 7.19 -38.38 39.78
C GLU A 28 6.67 -38.88 38.41
N PRO A 29 5.77 -39.88 38.33
CA PRO A 29 5.21 -40.31 37.04
C PRO A 29 4.46 -39.19 36.32
N VAL A 30 3.70 -38.37 37.04
CA VAL A 30 2.94 -37.25 36.47
C VAL A 30 3.88 -36.19 35.88
N LEU A 31 4.92 -35.80 36.64
CA LEU A 31 5.93 -34.86 36.13
C LEU A 31 6.66 -35.41 34.90
N ARG A 32 7.00 -36.70 34.90
CA ARG A 32 7.64 -37.35 33.74
C ARG A 32 6.73 -37.36 32.51
N GLU A 33 5.44 -37.63 32.71
CA GLU A 33 4.45 -37.59 31.64
C GLU A 33 4.30 -36.17 31.07
N ASP A 34 4.21 -35.16 31.92
CA ASP A 34 4.08 -33.77 31.47
C ASP A 34 5.32 -33.29 30.72
N ILE A 35 6.53 -33.67 31.17
CA ILE A 35 7.77 -33.40 30.45
C ILE A 35 7.76 -34.08 29.06
N GLN A 36 7.26 -35.31 28.97
CA GLN A 36 7.14 -36.01 27.69
C GLN A 36 6.13 -35.32 26.77
N LYS A 37 4.98 -34.86 27.30
CA LYS A 37 4.00 -34.07 26.52
C LYS A 37 4.60 -32.78 25.97
N ILE A 38 5.36 -32.05 26.79
CA ILE A 38 6.09 -30.86 26.33
C ILE A 38 7.05 -31.23 25.21
N TRP A 39 7.83 -32.31 25.38
CA TRP A 39 8.76 -32.79 24.37
C TRP A 39 8.07 -33.13 23.05
N ASP A 40 6.91 -33.80 23.10
CA ASP A 40 6.16 -34.21 21.92
C ASP A 40 5.61 -33.02 21.14
N PHE A 41 5.16 -31.97 21.84
CA PHE A 41 4.61 -30.74 21.24
C PHE A 41 5.67 -29.84 20.58
N VAL A 42 6.92 -29.87 21.03
CA VAL A 42 7.98 -29.03 20.46
C VAL A 42 8.26 -29.46 19.00
N PRO A 43 8.31 -28.51 18.04
CA PRO A 43 8.64 -28.82 16.66
C PRO A 43 10.08 -29.34 16.56
N LYS A 44 10.23 -30.57 16.06
CA LYS A 44 11.51 -31.28 15.92
C LYS A 44 11.86 -31.43 14.42
N PRO A 45 13.15 -31.37 14.03
CA PRO A 45 13.57 -31.73 12.69
C PRO A 45 13.19 -33.18 12.37
N GLU A 46 13.00 -33.50 11.08
CA GLU A 46 12.52 -34.83 10.65
C GLU A 46 13.36 -35.99 11.21
N ALA A 47 14.68 -35.81 11.32
CA ALA A 47 15.61 -36.81 11.88
C ALA A 47 15.37 -37.17 13.35
N HIS A 48 14.64 -36.35 14.11
CA HIS A 48 14.39 -36.54 15.55
C HIS A 48 12.91 -36.52 15.93
N LYS A 49 12.01 -36.61 14.94
CA LYS A 49 10.56 -36.48 15.14
C LYS A 49 9.99 -37.50 16.14
N GLU A 50 10.52 -38.73 16.12
CA GLU A 50 10.10 -39.84 16.97
C GLU A 50 11.10 -40.15 18.10
N THR A 51 12.15 -39.35 18.27
CA THR A 51 13.16 -39.61 19.31
C THR A 51 12.60 -39.24 20.68
N PRO A 52 12.62 -40.15 21.68
CA PRO A 52 12.14 -39.84 23.03
C PRO A 52 13.07 -38.87 23.76
N ILE A 53 12.53 -38.13 24.74
CA ILE A 53 13.32 -37.16 25.52
C ILE A 53 14.49 -37.81 26.27
N SER A 54 14.32 -39.08 26.67
CA SER A 54 15.33 -39.87 27.40
C SER A 54 16.62 -40.08 26.60
N GLU A 55 16.61 -39.83 25.29
CA GLU A 55 17.81 -39.87 24.47
C GLU A 55 18.70 -38.63 24.60
N PHE A 56 18.12 -37.51 25.03
CA PHE A 56 18.83 -36.24 25.18
C PHE A 56 18.96 -35.80 26.64
N PHE A 57 18.06 -36.27 27.51
CA PHE A 57 18.00 -35.84 28.90
C PHE A 57 17.86 -37.01 29.87
N ASN A 58 18.57 -36.92 30.99
CA ASN A 58 18.28 -37.74 32.17
C ASN A 58 17.34 -36.95 33.07
N VAL A 59 16.18 -37.50 33.41
CA VAL A 59 15.21 -36.82 34.28
C VAL A 59 15.30 -37.40 35.69
N GLU A 60 15.67 -36.56 36.65
CA GLU A 60 15.82 -36.88 38.07
C GLU A 60 14.82 -36.05 38.88
N VAL A 61 14.09 -36.69 39.79
CA VAL A 61 13.11 -36.00 40.65
C VAL A 61 13.49 -36.20 42.11
N VAL A 62 13.54 -35.12 42.87
CA VAL A 62 13.85 -35.11 44.30
C VAL A 62 12.82 -34.24 44.99
N ALA A 63 12.34 -34.66 46.16
CA ALA A 63 11.42 -33.85 46.96
C ALA A 63 12.06 -33.49 48.30
N LEU A 64 11.93 -32.22 48.67
CA LEU A 64 12.40 -31.64 49.92
C LEU A 64 11.20 -31.22 50.78
N SER A 65 11.27 -31.48 52.08
CA SER A 65 10.27 -31.06 53.06
C SER A 65 10.24 -29.54 53.24
N SER A 66 9.18 -29.00 53.86
CA SER A 66 9.12 -27.57 54.17
C SER A 66 10.23 -27.19 55.15
N TYR A 67 11.00 -26.15 54.84
CA TYR A 67 12.04 -25.64 55.72
C TYR A 67 11.43 -25.06 57.01
N GLU A 68 10.33 -24.31 56.87
CA GLU A 68 9.68 -23.62 57.98
C GLU A 68 9.03 -24.61 58.96
N GLU A 69 8.41 -25.68 58.45
CA GLU A 69 7.71 -26.65 59.29
C GLU A 69 8.63 -27.78 59.80
N LYS A 70 9.63 -28.18 59.00
CA LYS A 70 10.45 -29.38 59.21
C LYS A 70 11.91 -29.13 58.88
N GLU A 71 12.50 -28.13 59.53
CA GLU A 71 13.86 -27.66 59.30
C GLU A 71 14.91 -28.78 59.30
N GLU A 72 14.93 -29.63 60.34
CA GLU A 72 15.94 -30.69 60.48
C GLU A 72 15.84 -31.75 59.38
N GLN A 73 14.60 -32.14 59.03
CA GLN A 73 14.36 -33.07 57.92
C GLN A 73 14.78 -32.48 56.57
N PHE A 74 14.52 -31.18 56.35
CA PHE A 74 14.98 -30.50 55.15
C PHE A 74 16.51 -30.48 55.05
N LYS A 75 17.21 -30.11 56.15
CA LYS A 75 18.68 -30.08 56.18
C LYS A 75 19.27 -31.47 55.89
N GLU A 76 18.70 -32.53 56.46
CA GLU A 76 19.10 -33.90 56.20
C GLU A 76 18.92 -34.27 54.72
N GLN A 77 17.76 -33.97 54.13
CA GLN A 77 17.49 -34.25 52.71
C GLN A 77 18.39 -33.45 51.77
N VAL A 78 18.69 -32.19 52.10
CA VAL A 78 19.67 -31.37 51.35
C VAL A 78 21.07 -31.94 51.47
N ALA A 79 21.47 -32.41 52.66
CA ALA A 79 22.77 -33.06 52.85
C ALA A 79 22.87 -34.35 52.03
N ASN A 80 21.81 -35.17 51.98
CA ASN A 80 21.72 -36.34 51.12
C ASN A 80 21.85 -35.96 49.64
N LEU A 81 21.11 -34.95 49.19
CA LEU A 81 21.19 -34.45 47.81
C LEU A 81 22.60 -33.97 47.47
N ARG A 82 23.24 -33.19 48.35
CA ARG A 82 24.65 -32.78 48.22
C ARG A 82 25.57 -33.99 48.12
N GLY A 83 25.33 -35.03 48.91
CA GLY A 83 26.01 -36.32 48.87
C GLY A 83 26.07 -36.91 47.45
N ARG A 84 24.97 -36.83 46.70
CA ARG A 84 24.87 -37.32 45.31
C ARG A 84 25.79 -36.56 44.35
N PHE A 85 26.13 -35.31 44.62
CA PHE A 85 26.99 -34.50 43.75
C PHE A 85 28.49 -34.84 43.87
N PHE A 86 28.93 -35.43 44.98
CA PHE A 86 30.34 -35.79 45.16
C PHE A 86 30.80 -36.87 44.17
N HIS A 87 29.92 -37.80 43.81
CA HIS A 87 30.18 -38.84 42.81
C HIS A 87 29.60 -38.49 41.43
N SER A 88 29.26 -37.22 41.20
CA SER A 88 28.53 -36.79 39.99
C SER A 88 29.29 -37.04 38.69
N ILE A 89 30.62 -37.10 38.74
CA ILE A 89 31.51 -37.27 37.58
C ILE A 89 31.83 -38.74 37.24
N ALA A 90 31.37 -39.69 38.05
CA ALA A 90 31.54 -41.12 37.77
C ALA A 90 30.59 -41.58 36.64
N PRO A 91 30.87 -42.69 35.93
CA PRO A 91 29.94 -43.26 34.96
C PRO A 91 28.57 -43.53 35.61
N GLY A 92 27.50 -42.95 35.05
CA GLY A 92 26.15 -43.01 35.62
C GLY A 92 25.86 -41.96 36.71
N GLY A 93 26.79 -41.05 36.99
CA GLY A 93 26.61 -39.95 37.93
C GLY A 93 25.79 -38.77 37.36
N LEU A 94 25.38 -37.85 38.25
CA LEU A 94 24.50 -36.72 37.93
C LEU A 94 25.03 -35.78 36.84
N ALA A 95 26.35 -35.64 36.68
CA ALA A 95 26.96 -34.74 35.68
C ALA A 95 26.90 -35.30 34.24
N GLY A 96 26.38 -36.52 34.07
CA GLY A 96 26.11 -37.15 32.78
C GLY A 96 27.37 -37.51 31.98
N ASP A 97 27.17 -37.79 30.69
CA ASP A 97 28.26 -38.10 29.75
C ASP A 97 29.22 -36.89 29.60
N ARG A 98 30.54 -37.15 29.62
CA ARG A 98 31.60 -36.12 29.58
C ARG A 98 32.10 -35.83 28.16
N ARG A 99 31.43 -36.36 27.13
CA ARG A 99 31.72 -36.00 25.72
C ARG A 99 31.48 -34.50 25.50
N GLY A 100 32.49 -33.80 24.98
CA GLY A 100 32.38 -32.38 24.62
C GLY A 100 32.47 -31.38 25.79
N VAL A 101 33.08 -31.75 26.92
CA VAL A 101 33.31 -30.82 28.05
C VAL A 101 34.22 -29.67 27.62
N VAL A 102 33.76 -28.43 27.84
CA VAL A 102 34.54 -27.22 27.61
C VAL A 102 35.52 -27.04 28.78
N PRO A 103 36.83 -26.88 28.52
CA PRO A 103 37.79 -26.54 29.57
C PRO A 103 37.40 -25.24 30.28
N ALA A 104 37.70 -25.12 31.57
CA ALA A 104 37.37 -23.91 32.34
C ALA A 104 37.91 -22.62 31.70
N SER A 105 39.11 -22.70 31.08
CA SER A 105 39.72 -21.58 30.34
C SER A 105 38.92 -21.15 29.11
N GLY A 106 38.15 -22.04 28.48
CA GLY A 106 37.32 -21.76 27.30
C GLY A 106 35.86 -21.46 27.61
N PHE A 107 35.43 -21.58 28.88
CA PHE A 107 34.02 -21.45 29.25
C PHE A 107 33.47 -20.06 28.97
N SER A 108 34.21 -19.00 29.30
CA SER A 108 33.77 -17.61 29.09
C SER A 108 33.48 -17.33 27.61
N PHE A 109 34.38 -17.76 26.71
CA PHE A 109 34.20 -17.62 25.28
C PHE A 109 33.00 -18.44 24.78
N SER A 110 32.88 -19.70 25.21
CA SER A 110 31.74 -20.56 24.84
C SER A 110 30.41 -19.96 25.31
N ALA A 111 30.33 -19.47 26.54
CA ALA A 111 29.13 -18.84 27.10
C ALA A 111 28.74 -17.57 26.33
N GLN A 112 29.71 -16.74 25.95
CA GLN A 112 29.45 -15.55 25.12
C GLN A 112 28.89 -15.90 23.74
N GLN A 113 29.40 -16.97 23.10
CA GLN A 113 28.86 -17.44 21.82
C GLN A 113 27.43 -17.98 21.97
N ILE A 114 27.17 -18.79 23.00
CA ILE A 114 25.83 -19.30 23.31
C ILE A 114 24.87 -18.13 23.54
N TRP A 115 25.28 -17.13 24.34
CA TRP A 115 24.46 -15.96 24.62
C TRP A 115 24.16 -15.13 23.38
N ARG A 116 25.15 -14.95 22.49
CA ARG A 116 24.95 -14.27 21.21
C ARG A 116 23.89 -14.96 20.36
N VAL A 117 24.00 -16.28 20.22
CA VAL A 117 23.02 -17.09 19.44
C VAL A 117 21.63 -16.99 20.04
N ILE A 118 21.48 -17.04 21.37
CA ILE A 118 20.19 -16.88 22.05
C ILE A 118 19.61 -15.48 21.77
N LYS A 119 20.41 -14.43 21.93
CA LYS A 119 19.97 -13.04 21.76
C LYS A 119 19.54 -12.70 20.33
N GLU A 120 20.20 -13.30 19.34
CA GLU A 120 19.92 -13.06 17.92
C GLU A 120 18.81 -13.98 17.36
N ASN A 121 18.30 -14.92 18.15
CA ASN A 121 17.30 -15.87 17.70
C ASN A 121 15.89 -15.23 17.66
N LYS A 122 15.38 -15.01 16.46
CA LYS A 122 14.03 -14.47 16.22
C LYS A 122 12.91 -15.38 16.72
N ASP A 123 13.12 -16.68 16.80
CA ASP A 123 12.11 -17.61 17.32
C ASP A 123 11.88 -17.43 18.84
N LEU A 124 12.84 -16.81 19.53
CA LEU A 124 12.71 -16.41 20.94
C LEU A 124 12.17 -14.98 21.11
N ASP A 125 12.02 -14.22 20.03
CA ASP A 125 11.37 -12.91 20.01
C ASP A 125 9.85 -13.10 20.03
N LEU A 126 9.37 -13.74 21.10
CA LEU A 126 7.95 -13.96 21.33
C LEU A 126 7.34 -12.59 21.63
N PRO A 127 6.45 -12.05 20.77
CA PRO A 127 5.72 -10.85 21.11
C PRO A 127 5.04 -11.09 22.45
N ALA A 128 5.13 -10.11 23.36
CA ALA A 128 4.39 -10.20 24.61
C ALA A 128 2.94 -10.59 24.28
N HIS A 129 2.37 -11.57 24.99
CA HIS A 129 1.04 -12.12 24.70
C HIS A 129 -0.02 -11.03 24.43
N LYS A 130 0.09 -9.89 25.14
CA LYS A 130 -0.71 -8.67 24.94
C LYS A 130 -0.62 -8.10 23.51
N VAL A 131 0.57 -8.00 22.93
CA VAL A 131 0.82 -7.51 21.55
C VAL A 131 0.28 -8.51 20.52
N MET A 132 0.44 -9.80 20.76
CA MET A 132 -0.12 -10.84 19.87
C MET A 132 -1.65 -10.77 19.84
N VAL A 133 -2.31 -10.73 21.00
CA VAL A 133 -3.77 -10.59 21.09
C VAL A 133 -4.24 -9.29 20.46
N ALA A 134 -3.56 -8.17 20.74
CA ALA A 134 -3.86 -6.88 20.11
C ALA A 134 -3.75 -6.96 18.58
N THR A 135 -2.76 -7.67 18.05
CA THR A 135 -2.54 -7.79 16.60
C THR A 135 -3.72 -8.48 15.92
N VAL A 136 -4.15 -9.62 16.47
CA VAL A 136 -5.30 -10.36 15.94
C VAL A 136 -6.58 -9.54 16.07
N ARG A 137 -6.85 -8.95 17.24
CA ARG A 137 -8.09 -8.18 17.46
C ARG A 137 -8.16 -6.91 16.63
N CYS A 138 -7.09 -6.13 16.56
CA CYS A 138 -7.05 -4.92 15.73
C CYS A 138 -7.18 -5.25 14.24
N GLU A 139 -6.77 -6.44 13.80
CA GLU A 139 -6.95 -6.91 12.42
C GLU A 139 -8.39 -7.34 12.13
N GLU A 140 -9.01 -8.07 13.05
CA GLU A 140 -10.43 -8.44 12.96
C GLU A 140 -11.31 -7.19 12.85
N ILE A 141 -11.13 -6.22 13.76
CA ILE A 141 -11.87 -4.95 13.75
C ILE A 141 -11.66 -4.21 12.43
N ALA A 142 -10.41 -4.10 11.96
CA ALA A 142 -10.13 -3.46 10.67
C ALA A 142 -10.85 -4.15 9.49
N ASN A 143 -10.83 -5.49 9.45
CA ASN A 143 -11.49 -6.24 8.40
C ASN A 143 -13.02 -6.12 8.46
N GLU A 144 -13.60 -6.11 9.66
CA GLU A 144 -15.02 -5.87 9.88
C GLU A 144 -15.44 -4.48 9.40
N LYS A 145 -14.70 -3.42 9.79
CA LYS A 145 -14.97 -2.04 9.32
C LYS A 145 -14.90 -1.92 7.80
N HIS A 146 -13.93 -2.57 7.17
CA HIS A 146 -13.86 -2.61 5.72
C HIS A 146 -15.06 -3.36 5.10
N ALA A 147 -15.45 -4.51 5.64
CA ALA A 147 -16.60 -5.27 5.14
C ALA A 147 -17.90 -4.47 5.27
N ASN A 148 -18.12 -3.82 6.40
CA ASN A 148 -19.27 -2.97 6.66
C ASN A 148 -19.28 -1.72 5.76
N PHE A 149 -18.10 -1.18 5.42
CA PHE A 149 -17.98 -0.10 4.43
C PHE A 149 -18.44 -0.56 3.04
N SER A 150 -18.06 -1.77 2.61
CA SER A 150 -18.47 -2.30 1.30
C SER A 150 -19.98 -2.55 1.17
N THR A 151 -20.71 -2.65 2.28
CA THR A 151 -22.17 -2.77 2.30
C THR A 151 -22.87 -1.48 2.73
N ASN A 152 -22.14 -0.37 2.85
CA ASN A 152 -22.71 0.90 3.27
C ASN A 152 -23.63 1.46 2.18
N GLU A 153 -24.89 1.70 2.51
CA GLU A 153 -25.90 2.12 1.53
C GLU A 153 -25.58 3.47 0.89
N GLU A 154 -25.12 4.45 1.67
CA GLU A 154 -24.77 5.78 1.16
C GLU A 154 -23.58 5.73 0.19
N TRP A 155 -22.57 4.90 0.51
CA TRP A 155 -21.43 4.64 -0.37
C TRP A 155 -21.87 3.95 -1.66
N CYS A 156 -22.63 2.84 -1.57
CA CYS A 156 -23.06 2.08 -2.74
C CYS A 156 -23.88 2.94 -3.72
N GLN A 157 -24.80 3.76 -3.20
CA GLN A 157 -25.58 4.69 -4.04
C GLN A 157 -24.69 5.72 -4.73
N MET A 158 -23.66 6.21 -4.03
CA MET A 158 -22.70 7.17 -4.58
C MET A 158 -21.82 6.51 -5.66
N GLU A 159 -21.33 5.31 -5.40
CA GLU A 159 -20.53 4.52 -6.33
C GLU A 159 -21.28 4.23 -7.62
N GLU A 160 -22.56 3.85 -7.53
CA GLU A 160 -23.42 3.63 -8.68
C GLU A 160 -23.69 4.94 -9.45
N SER A 161 -24.03 6.02 -8.75
CA SER A 161 -24.32 7.32 -9.38
C SER A 161 -23.12 7.87 -10.17
N VAL A 162 -21.90 7.66 -9.65
CA VAL A 162 -20.63 8.08 -10.26
C VAL A 162 -20.31 7.31 -11.55
N GLN A 163 -20.98 6.19 -11.84
CA GLN A 163 -20.82 5.49 -13.13
C GLN A 163 -21.49 6.24 -14.29
N PHE A 164 -22.50 7.05 -14.00
CA PHE A 164 -23.31 7.71 -15.01
C PHE A 164 -23.03 9.20 -15.12
N SER A 165 -22.75 9.87 -13.99
CA SER A 165 -22.61 11.32 -13.96
C SER A 165 -21.73 11.80 -12.80
N PRO A 166 -21.19 13.05 -12.87
CA PRO A 166 -20.53 13.64 -11.73
C PRO A 166 -21.50 13.81 -10.54
N VAL A 167 -21.10 13.34 -9.36
CA VAL A 167 -21.88 13.48 -8.12
C VAL A 167 -21.46 14.73 -7.36
N THR A 168 -22.41 15.61 -7.06
CA THR A 168 -22.17 16.82 -6.26
C THR A 168 -21.87 16.47 -4.80
N GLY A 169 -20.86 17.13 -4.23
CA GLY A 169 -20.40 16.89 -2.87
C GLY A 169 -19.64 15.58 -2.69
N PHE A 170 -19.18 14.94 -3.78
CA PHE A 170 -18.56 13.61 -3.74
C PHE A 170 -17.45 13.52 -2.70
N GLY A 171 -16.47 14.41 -2.76
CA GLY A 171 -15.31 14.41 -1.89
C GLY A 171 -15.67 14.60 -0.41
N LYS A 172 -16.54 15.57 -0.10
CA LYS A 172 -16.99 15.83 1.28
C LYS A 172 -17.80 14.67 1.86
N ARG A 173 -18.76 14.14 1.08
CA ARG A 173 -19.60 13.01 1.52
C ARG A 173 -18.74 11.77 1.75
N LEU A 174 -17.89 11.42 0.78
CA LEU A 174 -16.98 10.28 0.92
C LEU A 174 -16.02 10.45 2.10
N SER A 175 -15.46 11.65 2.29
CA SER A 175 -14.59 11.95 3.43
C SER A 175 -15.31 11.78 4.77
N SER A 176 -16.59 12.16 4.85
CA SER A 176 -17.42 11.95 6.04
C SER A 176 -17.61 10.46 6.34
N ILE A 177 -17.94 9.66 5.33
CA ILE A 177 -18.13 8.20 5.47
C ILE A 177 -16.81 7.56 5.93
N LEU A 178 -15.69 7.85 5.25
CA LEU A 178 -14.37 7.33 5.61
C LEU A 178 -13.96 7.71 7.05
N ASN A 179 -14.22 8.95 7.46
CA ASN A 179 -13.96 9.40 8.84
C ASN A 179 -14.81 8.63 9.86
N SER A 180 -16.08 8.33 9.55
CA SER A 180 -16.93 7.51 10.43
C SER A 180 -16.30 6.16 10.71
N TYR A 181 -15.94 5.41 9.66
CA TYR A 181 -15.35 4.07 9.82
C TYR A 181 -13.98 4.09 10.51
N LEU A 182 -13.14 5.10 10.24
CA LEU A 182 -11.87 5.26 10.93
C LEU A 182 -12.06 5.63 12.40
N SER A 183 -13.06 6.46 12.73
CA SER A 183 -13.39 6.82 14.11
C SER A 183 -13.99 5.64 14.89
N GLU A 184 -14.83 4.83 14.25
CA GLU A 184 -15.36 3.60 14.85
C GLU A 184 -14.24 2.60 15.15
N TYR A 185 -13.31 2.41 14.20
CA TYR A 185 -12.09 1.63 14.43
C TYR A 185 -11.32 2.16 15.64
N ASP A 186 -11.10 3.47 15.71
CA ASP A 186 -10.37 4.10 16.81
C ASP A 186 -11.05 3.84 18.15
N SER A 187 -12.39 3.91 18.19
CA SER A 187 -13.18 3.65 19.39
C SER A 187 -13.05 2.20 19.88
N GLU A 188 -13.19 1.22 18.98
CA GLU A 188 -13.13 -0.21 19.31
C GLU A 188 -11.70 -0.66 19.63
N ALA A 189 -10.70 -0.06 18.99
CA ALA A 189 -9.30 -0.39 19.20
C ALA A 189 -8.62 0.34 20.37
N THR A 190 -9.36 1.19 21.12
CA THR A 190 -8.82 2.10 22.15
C THR A 190 -7.97 1.39 23.22
N TYR A 191 -8.33 0.18 23.61
CA TYR A 191 -7.70 -0.54 24.73
C TYR A 191 -6.48 -1.38 24.35
N PHE A 192 -6.18 -1.49 23.06
CA PHE A 192 -5.07 -2.30 22.56
C PHE A 192 -3.76 -1.52 22.52
N ASP A 193 -2.67 -2.26 22.29
CA ASP A 193 -1.34 -1.68 22.14
C ASP A 193 -1.33 -0.56 21.07
N GLU A 194 -0.70 0.57 21.41
CA GLU A 194 -0.70 1.76 20.57
C GLU A 194 0.00 1.53 19.23
N GLY A 195 1.15 0.84 19.24
CA GLY A 195 1.89 0.54 18.01
C GLY A 195 1.09 -0.36 17.08
N VAL A 196 0.41 -1.37 17.64
CA VAL A 196 -0.45 -2.28 16.90
C VAL A 196 -1.64 -1.55 16.29
N ARG A 197 -2.43 -0.82 17.10
CA ARG A 197 -3.66 -0.16 16.62
C ARG A 197 -3.33 0.91 15.58
N SER A 198 -2.27 1.70 15.75
CA SER A 198 -1.87 2.71 14.76
C SER A 198 -1.44 2.08 13.44
N THR A 199 -0.72 0.95 13.48
CA THR A 199 -0.32 0.21 12.27
C THR A 199 -1.52 -0.36 11.54
N LYS A 200 -2.43 -1.02 12.26
CA LYS A 200 -3.64 -1.62 11.68
C LYS A 200 -4.65 -0.56 11.21
N ARG A 201 -4.77 0.59 11.89
CA ARG A 201 -5.52 1.77 11.43
C ARG A 201 -5.02 2.28 10.08
N LYS A 202 -3.69 2.38 9.92
CA LYS A 202 -3.09 2.80 8.65
C LYS A 202 -3.41 1.81 7.54
N HIS A 203 -3.33 0.51 7.83
CA HIS A 203 -3.69 -0.54 6.87
C HIS A 203 -5.17 -0.47 6.46
N LEU A 204 -6.08 -0.26 7.43
CA LEU A 204 -7.50 -0.03 7.15
C LEU A 204 -7.70 1.17 6.22
N LYS A 205 -7.08 2.30 6.55
CA LYS A 205 -7.15 3.52 5.72
C LYS A 205 -6.69 3.24 4.29
N GLU A 206 -5.56 2.57 4.10
CA GLU A 206 -5.04 2.24 2.77
C GLU A 206 -5.99 1.32 1.99
N LYS A 207 -6.56 0.32 2.65
CA LYS A 207 -7.51 -0.62 2.05
C LYS A 207 -8.82 0.06 1.62
N LEU A 208 -9.36 0.94 2.46
CA LEU A 208 -10.52 1.77 2.13
C LEU A 208 -10.22 2.70 0.94
N LEU A 209 -9.07 3.37 0.94
CA LEU A 209 -8.67 4.23 -0.17
C LEU A 209 -8.51 3.44 -1.48
N GLN A 210 -7.96 2.23 -1.45
CA GLN A 210 -7.90 1.35 -2.63
C GLN A 210 -9.29 0.98 -3.14
N HIS A 211 -10.24 0.74 -2.24
CA HIS A 211 -11.62 0.41 -2.59
C HIS A 211 -12.33 1.55 -3.33
N VAL A 212 -12.17 2.79 -2.87
CA VAL A 212 -12.87 3.97 -3.43
C VAL A 212 -12.18 4.60 -4.63
N GLN A 213 -10.93 4.19 -4.92
CA GLN A 213 -10.12 4.75 -6.00
C GLN A 213 -10.75 4.67 -7.39
N PRO A 214 -11.41 3.55 -7.80
CA PRO A 214 -12.07 3.47 -9.11
C PRO A 214 -13.19 4.50 -9.28
N ALA A 215 -14.02 4.70 -8.24
CA ALA A 215 -15.07 5.71 -8.26
C ALA A 215 -14.50 7.13 -8.38
N TYR A 216 -13.44 7.44 -7.63
CA TYR A 216 -12.74 8.72 -7.76
C TYR A 216 -12.22 8.96 -9.19
N GLN A 217 -11.63 7.95 -9.82
CA GLN A 217 -11.17 8.04 -11.21
C GLN A 217 -12.33 8.24 -12.19
N SER A 218 -13.46 7.58 -11.97
CA SER A 218 -14.68 7.79 -12.77
C SER A 218 -15.20 9.21 -12.64
N MET A 219 -15.28 9.74 -11.41
CA MET A 219 -15.69 11.11 -11.11
C MET A 219 -14.85 12.14 -11.88
N LEU A 220 -13.51 12.02 -11.81
CA LEU A 220 -12.61 12.88 -12.58
C LEU A 220 -12.77 12.69 -14.10
N GLY A 221 -13.04 11.46 -14.54
CA GLY A 221 -13.34 11.15 -15.93
C GLY A 221 -14.57 11.89 -16.44
N HIS A 222 -15.65 11.92 -15.68
CA HIS A 222 -16.87 12.65 -16.02
C HIS A 222 -16.67 14.16 -16.00
N ILE A 223 -16.00 14.71 -14.99
CA ILE A 223 -15.63 16.14 -14.92
C ILE A 223 -14.87 16.54 -16.18
N ARG A 224 -13.86 15.75 -16.57
CA ARG A 224 -13.05 16.01 -17.77
C ARG A 224 -13.91 16.02 -19.04
N SER A 225 -14.74 14.98 -19.24
CA SER A 225 -15.59 14.88 -20.43
C SER A 225 -16.59 16.03 -20.52
N ALA A 226 -17.27 16.36 -19.42
CA ALA A 226 -18.23 17.46 -19.38
C ALA A 226 -17.55 18.82 -19.65
N THR A 227 -16.36 19.02 -19.10
CA THR A 227 -15.59 20.26 -19.28
C THR A 227 -15.08 20.40 -20.72
N LEU A 228 -14.66 19.29 -21.35
CA LEU A 228 -14.24 19.26 -22.75
C LEU A 228 -15.39 19.57 -23.72
N GLU A 229 -16.58 19.01 -23.50
CA GLU A 229 -17.75 19.32 -24.35
C GLU A 229 -18.14 20.80 -24.23
N LYS A 230 -18.13 21.36 -23.01
CA LYS A 230 -18.37 22.79 -22.81
C LYS A 230 -17.30 23.67 -23.49
N PHE A 231 -16.05 23.22 -23.52
CA PHE A 231 -15.01 23.89 -24.29
C PHE A 231 -15.33 23.90 -25.79
N LYS A 232 -15.71 22.76 -26.38
CA LYS A 232 -16.07 22.69 -27.81
C LYS A 232 -17.19 23.67 -28.15
N GLU A 233 -18.26 23.69 -27.36
CA GLU A 233 -19.39 24.59 -27.56
C GLU A 233 -19.00 26.08 -27.45
N THR A 234 -18.22 26.43 -26.42
CA THR A 234 -17.79 27.83 -26.20
C THR A 234 -16.81 28.29 -27.27
N PHE A 235 -15.91 27.41 -27.70
CA PHE A 235 -14.96 27.69 -28.78
C PHE A 235 -15.67 27.88 -30.11
N GLU A 236 -16.62 27.01 -30.47
CA GLU A 236 -17.42 27.15 -31.69
C GLU A 236 -18.23 28.46 -31.69
N LYS A 237 -18.85 28.81 -30.56
CA LYS A 237 -19.58 30.08 -30.39
C LYS A 237 -18.66 31.30 -30.58
N ALA A 238 -17.48 31.30 -29.97
CA ALA A 238 -16.51 32.40 -30.13
C ALA A 238 -16.05 32.56 -31.58
N LEU A 239 -15.82 31.44 -32.28
CA LEU A 239 -15.47 31.44 -33.70
C LEU A 239 -16.60 31.96 -34.59
N ASN A 240 -17.86 31.62 -34.29
CA ASN A 240 -19.03 32.09 -35.02
C ASN A 240 -19.33 33.58 -34.75
N ALA A 241 -18.93 34.09 -33.58
CA ALA A 241 -19.00 35.51 -33.23
C ALA A 241 -17.93 36.37 -33.93
N GLY A 242 -17.03 35.75 -34.71
CA GLY A 242 -15.98 36.45 -35.46
C GLY A 242 -14.73 36.77 -34.64
N GLU A 243 -14.54 36.14 -33.47
CA GLU A 243 -13.30 36.31 -32.71
C GLU A 243 -12.10 35.73 -33.47
N GLY A 244 -10.93 36.37 -33.30
CA GLY A 244 -9.67 35.87 -33.86
C GLY A 244 -9.34 34.50 -33.28
N PHE A 245 -9.07 33.50 -34.14
CA PHE A 245 -8.93 32.10 -33.72
C PHE A 245 -7.91 31.88 -32.59
N SER A 246 -6.73 32.53 -32.64
CA SER A 246 -5.72 32.43 -31.57
C SER A 246 -6.22 32.98 -30.23
N LEU A 247 -6.94 34.10 -30.27
CA LEU A 247 -7.52 34.73 -29.09
C LEU A 247 -8.65 33.86 -28.50
N ALA A 248 -9.55 33.38 -29.34
CA ALA A 248 -10.62 32.48 -28.96
C ALA A 248 -10.07 31.19 -28.33
N ALA A 249 -9.08 30.56 -28.97
CA ALA A 249 -8.44 29.34 -28.47
C ALA A 249 -7.83 29.58 -27.08
N ARG A 250 -7.01 30.64 -26.92
CA ARG A 250 -6.37 30.94 -25.63
C ARG A 250 -7.38 31.20 -24.52
N THR A 251 -8.42 32.00 -24.81
CA THR A 251 -9.41 32.43 -23.83
C THR A 251 -10.30 31.25 -23.40
N CYS A 252 -10.78 30.47 -24.37
CA CYS A 252 -11.58 29.27 -24.09
C CYS A 252 -10.76 28.22 -23.33
N THR A 253 -9.49 27.99 -23.67
CA THR A 253 -8.62 27.07 -22.91
C THR A 253 -8.44 27.53 -21.47
N GLN A 254 -8.10 28.80 -21.24
CA GLN A 254 -7.94 29.33 -19.88
C GLN A 254 -9.22 29.20 -19.05
N SER A 255 -10.37 29.55 -19.62
CA SER A 255 -11.66 29.40 -18.95
C SER A 255 -12.02 27.94 -18.67
N CYS A 256 -11.68 27.03 -19.59
CA CYS A 256 -11.93 25.60 -19.45
C CYS A 256 -11.08 24.99 -18.32
N MET A 257 -9.80 25.32 -18.27
CA MET A 257 -8.89 24.83 -17.23
C MET A 257 -9.30 25.36 -15.84
N ALA A 258 -9.68 26.63 -15.73
CA ALA A 258 -10.18 27.19 -14.49
C ALA A 258 -11.48 26.51 -14.02
N LEU A 259 -12.38 26.18 -14.94
CA LEU A 259 -13.62 25.46 -14.64
C LEU A 259 -13.33 24.03 -14.15
N PHE A 260 -12.40 23.34 -14.79
CA PHE A 260 -11.97 22.00 -14.39
C PHE A 260 -11.41 22.00 -12.96
N ASP A 261 -10.53 22.94 -12.66
CA ASP A 261 -9.92 23.07 -11.34
C ASP A 261 -10.97 23.34 -10.26
N GLU A 262 -11.96 24.19 -10.56
CA GLU A 262 -13.07 24.46 -9.64
C GLU A 262 -13.94 23.23 -9.39
N GLN A 263 -14.28 22.47 -10.44
CA GLN A 263 -15.06 21.23 -10.30
C GLN A 263 -14.28 20.13 -9.56
N CYS A 264 -12.96 20.07 -9.73
CA CYS A 264 -12.13 19.10 -9.02
C CYS A 264 -12.07 19.34 -7.51
N LYS A 265 -12.28 20.58 -7.02
CA LYS A 265 -12.35 20.86 -5.57
C LYS A 265 -13.44 20.07 -4.87
N ASP A 266 -14.54 19.80 -5.56
CA ASP A 266 -15.66 19.03 -5.02
C ASP A 266 -15.36 17.52 -4.92
N ALA A 267 -14.37 17.04 -5.68
CA ALA A 267 -13.92 15.65 -5.67
C ALA A 267 -12.77 15.39 -4.67
N VAL A 268 -12.27 16.39 -3.95
CA VAL A 268 -11.15 16.25 -3.00
C VAL A 268 -11.56 15.39 -1.81
N ILE A 269 -10.77 14.34 -1.54
CA ILE A 269 -10.96 13.41 -0.41
C ILE A 269 -9.91 13.74 0.65
N GLU A 270 -10.33 14.15 1.84
CA GLU A 270 -9.43 14.63 2.91
C GLU A 270 -8.42 13.56 3.37
N GLN A 271 -8.83 12.30 3.35
CA GLN A 271 -8.01 11.18 3.79
C GLN A 271 -6.94 10.79 2.76
N ALA A 272 -7.10 11.20 1.50
CA ALA A 272 -6.22 10.85 0.40
C ALA A 272 -5.33 12.04 -0.01
N ASN A 273 -4.10 11.76 -0.39
CA ASN A 273 -3.22 12.75 -1.04
C ASN A 273 -3.23 12.54 -2.57
N TRP A 274 -4.43 12.41 -3.14
CA TRP A 274 -4.59 12.18 -4.58
C TRP A 274 -4.61 13.50 -5.33
N ASP A 275 -3.81 13.57 -6.40
CA ASP A 275 -3.80 14.71 -7.30
C ASP A 275 -4.64 14.43 -8.56
N ALA A 276 -5.26 15.49 -9.09
CA ALA A 276 -5.95 15.46 -10.38
C ALA A 276 -5.02 15.81 -11.55
N SER A 277 -3.71 15.97 -11.31
CA SER A 277 -2.75 16.52 -12.29
C SER A 277 -2.71 15.70 -13.58
N LYS A 278 -2.71 14.36 -13.46
CA LYS A 278 -2.71 13.46 -14.62
C LYS A 278 -3.96 13.61 -15.49
N VAL A 279 -5.11 13.90 -14.87
CA VAL A 279 -6.37 14.11 -15.59
C VAL A 279 -6.40 15.51 -16.21
N GLN A 280 -5.86 16.51 -15.52
CA GLN A 280 -5.66 17.87 -16.02
C GLN A 280 -4.75 17.89 -17.25
N ASP A 281 -3.60 17.20 -17.22
CA ASP A 281 -2.69 17.05 -18.36
C ASP A 281 -3.35 16.35 -19.56
N LYS A 282 -4.25 15.41 -19.27
CA LYS A 282 -5.03 14.72 -20.30
C LYS A 282 -6.07 15.65 -20.91
N LEU A 283 -6.77 16.45 -20.10
CA LEU A 283 -7.70 17.47 -20.58
C LEU A 283 -7.00 18.49 -21.49
N GLN A 284 -5.83 18.98 -21.08
CA GLN A 284 -5.05 19.93 -21.89
C GLN A 284 -4.70 19.35 -23.26
N ARG A 285 -4.24 18.09 -23.31
CA ARG A 285 -3.97 17.39 -24.59
C ARG A 285 -5.21 17.21 -25.45
N ASP A 286 -6.35 16.87 -24.85
CA ASP A 286 -7.62 16.71 -25.56
C ASP A 286 -8.09 18.05 -26.17
N ILE A 287 -7.92 19.16 -25.44
CA ILE A 287 -8.18 20.53 -25.90
C ILE A 287 -7.27 20.88 -27.07
N ASP A 288 -5.96 20.70 -26.93
CA ASP A 288 -4.97 21.04 -27.96
C ASP A 288 -5.21 20.24 -29.25
N SER A 289 -5.54 18.95 -29.11
CA SER A 289 -5.92 18.10 -30.24
C SER A 289 -7.18 18.60 -30.94
N HIS A 290 -8.19 19.06 -30.20
CA HIS A 290 -9.40 19.63 -30.78
C HIS A 290 -9.11 20.94 -31.52
N ILE A 291 -8.34 21.85 -30.91
CA ILE A 291 -7.91 23.11 -31.55
C ILE A 291 -7.16 22.84 -32.86
N ALA A 292 -6.23 21.87 -32.86
CA ALA A 292 -5.48 21.50 -34.05
C ALA A 292 -6.41 20.97 -35.17
N SER A 293 -7.40 20.14 -34.82
CA SER A 293 -8.41 19.63 -35.75
C SER A 293 -9.25 20.76 -36.37
N VAL A 294 -9.79 21.67 -35.55
CA VAL A 294 -10.58 22.82 -36.03
C VAL A 294 -9.73 23.75 -36.89
N ARG A 295 -8.45 23.95 -36.53
CA ARG A 295 -7.50 24.74 -37.34
C ARG A 295 -7.30 24.13 -38.72
N ALA A 296 -7.08 22.82 -38.79
CA ALA A 296 -6.88 22.11 -40.05
C ALA A 296 -8.12 22.22 -40.95
N ALA A 297 -9.32 22.04 -40.37
CA ALA A 297 -10.58 22.20 -41.08
C ALA A 297 -10.74 23.63 -41.65
N LYS A 298 -10.54 24.66 -40.82
CA LYS A 298 -10.65 26.07 -41.28
C LYS A 298 -9.63 26.42 -42.36
N LEU A 299 -8.40 25.94 -42.26
CA LEU A 299 -7.38 26.16 -43.30
C LEU A 299 -7.77 25.48 -44.62
N SER A 300 -8.35 24.28 -44.56
CA SER A 300 -8.89 23.60 -45.74
C SER A 300 -10.02 24.40 -46.38
N ASP A 301 -10.97 24.91 -45.59
CA ASP A 301 -12.09 25.72 -46.09
C ASP A 301 -11.64 27.05 -46.70
N LEU A 302 -10.66 27.70 -46.09
CA LEU A 302 -10.02 28.90 -46.65
C LEU A 302 -9.34 28.58 -47.97
N THR A 303 -8.60 27.48 -48.05
CA THR A 303 -7.87 27.08 -49.26
C THR A 303 -8.84 26.83 -50.42
N SER A 304 -9.91 26.08 -50.19
CA SER A 304 -10.94 25.83 -51.21
C SER A 304 -11.64 27.12 -51.66
N THR A 305 -11.95 28.02 -50.72
CA THR A 305 -12.56 29.33 -51.04
C THR A 305 -11.63 30.18 -51.90
N PHE A 306 -10.34 30.23 -51.57
CA PHE A 306 -9.34 30.96 -52.37
C PHE A 306 -9.13 30.33 -53.75
N GLU A 307 -9.13 29.00 -53.86
CA GLU A 307 -9.05 28.30 -55.14
C GLU A 307 -10.22 28.67 -56.06
N VAL A 308 -11.45 28.70 -55.54
CA VAL A 308 -12.64 29.12 -56.30
C VAL A 308 -12.51 30.58 -56.75
N ILE A 309 -12.18 31.50 -55.84
CA ILE A 309 -12.00 32.92 -56.17
C ILE A 309 -10.89 33.11 -57.20
N PHE A 310 -9.80 32.35 -57.09
CA PHE A 310 -8.66 32.43 -58.01
C PHE A 310 -9.04 31.93 -59.41
N VAL A 311 -9.78 30.82 -59.50
CA VAL A 311 -10.30 30.28 -60.76
C VAL A 311 -11.28 31.26 -61.40
N ASP A 312 -12.24 31.80 -60.62
CA ASP A 312 -13.20 32.80 -61.10
C ASP A 312 -12.51 34.07 -61.59
N PHE A 313 -11.49 34.54 -60.86
CA PHE A 313 -10.69 35.71 -61.27
C PHE A 313 -9.94 35.47 -62.59
N ILE A 314 -9.35 34.27 -62.77
CA ILE A 314 -8.68 33.89 -64.02
C ILE A 314 -9.67 33.84 -65.18
N LEU A 315 -10.85 33.23 -64.96
CA LEU A 315 -11.91 33.15 -65.98
C LEU A 315 -12.42 34.54 -66.37
N TYR A 316 -12.66 35.41 -65.39
CA TYR A 316 -13.09 36.79 -65.62
C TYR A 316 -12.07 37.58 -66.45
N LYS A 317 -10.78 37.48 -66.12
CA LYS A 317 -9.71 38.12 -66.91
C LYS A 317 -9.59 37.55 -68.33
N ARG A 318 -9.76 36.23 -68.50
CA ARG A 318 -9.77 35.61 -69.83
C ARG A 318 -10.91 36.11 -70.70
N LEU A 319 -12.11 36.26 -70.13
CA LEU A 319 -13.27 36.80 -70.83
C LEU A 319 -13.06 38.26 -71.22
N PHE A 320 -12.48 39.08 -70.34
CA PHE A 320 -12.16 40.49 -70.61
C PHE A 320 -11.12 40.67 -71.74
N CYS A 321 -10.09 39.82 -71.77
CA CYS A 321 -9.09 39.79 -72.87
C CYS A 321 -9.64 39.23 -74.20
N LEU A 322 -10.74 38.48 -74.20
CA LEU A 322 -11.41 38.05 -75.44
C LEU A 322 -12.27 39.17 -76.06
N VAL A 323 -12.75 40.11 -75.24
CA VAL A 323 -13.57 41.26 -75.67
C VAL A 323 -12.71 42.46 -76.12
N THR A 324 -11.46 42.54 -75.66
CA THR A 324 -10.50 43.59 -76.03
C THR A 324 -9.30 42.97 -76.72
N PHE A 325 -9.13 43.22 -78.02
CA PHE A 325 -8.15 42.57 -78.91
C PHE A 325 -6.70 43.03 -78.58
N PHE A 326 -6.14 42.66 -77.43
CA PHE A 326 -4.72 42.88 -77.09
C PHE A 326 -4.15 41.84 -76.11
N ASP A 327 -3.15 41.10 -76.61
CA ASP A 327 -2.07 40.34 -75.97
C ASP A 327 -2.31 39.42 -74.77
N TRP A 328 -2.21 38.11 -75.05
CA TRP A 328 -1.94 37.04 -74.08
C TRP A 328 -0.71 37.28 -73.18
N GLY A 329 0.25 38.12 -73.61
CA GLY A 329 1.45 38.46 -72.83
C GLY A 329 1.16 39.21 -71.53
N TYR A 330 0.07 39.97 -71.45
CA TYR A 330 -0.30 40.74 -70.24
C TYR A 330 -0.87 39.89 -69.11
N ILE A 331 -1.52 38.76 -69.42
CA ILE A 331 -2.13 37.87 -68.42
C ILE A 331 -1.04 37.19 -67.58
N VAL A 332 0.03 36.71 -68.21
CA VAL A 332 1.15 36.04 -67.52
C VAL A 332 1.97 37.05 -66.71
N PHE A 333 2.25 38.24 -67.25
CA PHE A 333 3.03 39.28 -66.56
C PHE A 333 2.27 39.94 -65.38
N ALA A 334 0.95 40.15 -65.50
CA ALA A 334 0.13 40.64 -64.39
C ALA A 334 0.02 39.61 -63.26
N ASN A 335 -0.06 38.31 -63.59
CA ASN A 335 -0.06 37.24 -62.58
C ASN A 335 1.29 37.13 -61.86
N MET A 336 2.41 37.38 -62.56
CA MET A 336 3.75 37.36 -61.96
C MET A 336 4.00 38.57 -61.03
N LYS A 337 3.51 39.77 -61.41
CA LYS A 337 3.57 40.97 -60.56
C LYS A 337 2.64 40.90 -59.33
N TYR A 338 1.47 40.28 -59.44
CA TYR A 338 0.60 40.08 -58.28
C TYR A 338 1.13 39.02 -57.31
N CYS A 339 1.76 37.94 -57.80
CA CYS A 339 2.48 36.99 -56.93
C CYS A 339 3.65 37.66 -56.17
N THR A 340 4.33 38.64 -56.77
CA THR A 340 5.38 39.41 -56.06
C THR A 340 4.83 40.48 -55.12
N SER A 341 3.65 41.07 -55.42
CA SER A 341 2.98 42.03 -54.52
C SER A 341 2.25 41.36 -53.34
N MET A 342 1.80 40.10 -53.47
CA MET A 342 1.22 39.33 -52.36
C MET A 342 2.27 38.92 -51.31
N ASN A 343 3.56 38.93 -51.66
CA ASN A 343 4.66 38.86 -50.69
C ASN A 343 4.93 40.19 -49.95
N MET A 344 4.25 41.29 -50.31
CA MET A 344 4.41 42.61 -49.65
C MET A 344 3.21 43.04 -48.79
N LEU A 345 2.11 42.27 -48.72
CA LEU A 345 1.07 42.47 -47.71
C LEU A 345 1.32 41.54 -46.51
N ASN A 346 2.46 41.74 -45.87
CA ASN A 346 2.73 41.23 -44.53
C ASN A 346 1.84 41.92 -43.49
N GLY A 347 0.58 41.50 -43.44
CA GLY A 347 -0.30 41.62 -42.28
C GLY A 347 -0.10 40.48 -41.26
N TRP A 348 1.01 39.75 -41.34
CA TRP A 348 1.43 38.68 -40.42
C TRP A 348 2.07 39.25 -39.14
N LYS A 349 1.39 40.19 -38.49
CA LYS A 349 1.69 40.63 -37.12
C LYS A 349 0.39 40.76 -36.33
N LYS A 350 -0.28 39.62 -36.10
CA LYS A 350 -1.26 39.44 -35.00
C LYS A 350 -1.63 37.97 -34.77
N TRP A 351 -0.64 37.10 -34.82
CA TRP A 351 -0.70 35.75 -34.24
C TRP A 351 0.58 35.56 -33.45
N GLY A 352 0.55 36.05 -32.22
CA GLY A 352 1.50 35.84 -31.14
C GLY A 352 0.69 35.77 -29.86
#